data_AF-A0A923QXF5-F1
#
_entry.id   AF-A0A923QXF5-F1
#
_cell.length_a   1.000
_cell.length_b   1.000
_cell.length_c   1.000
_cell.angle_alpha   90.00
_cell.angle_beta   90.00
_cell.angle_gamma   90.00
#
_symmetry.space_group_name_H-M   'P 1'
#
loop_
_entity.id
_entity.type
_entity.pdbx_description
1 polymer ?
#
loop_
_entity_poly.entity_id
_entity_poly.type
_entity_poly.pdbx_seq_one_letter_code
_entity_poly.pdbx_strand_id
1 'polypeptide(L)'
;MRIFRSPSTLILLCLFSLFPFRKSVAAQLSIVNQTSEKKDFTFLLAKSKEATRAFESAFGNVNAEVTIEYGGKDCLRTGYDFRKQTVHFCPANNVVDSGTASADVIHHELFHALLCSKNPELCTPEILKSLDVTAVHEGLADHFAYTLTPDENFGEGYLKDALFLRKYLSPGCYTLQAGAHDRGSALTSQLVKNQTPLSEIAELAADPNRIFHVMNLVRLGTGHAKLESEFSCFLAGDSAPQINTDVKNYPNSRLNRYTLLASLPLELRFVPNEAMKSLYPDFSVEWAERSPEKLKTLNLTHSTLSPMTFLIRFIFPESEKFAEKIIVKFLSAGEVIGSRAFYFVGRADDPSTAPPFGK
;
A
#
# COMPACT_ATOMS: atom_id res chain seq x y z
N MET A 1 57.77 -53.62 -45.61
CA MET A 1 56.56 -52.77 -45.63
C MET A 1 56.48 -52.09 -44.27
N ARG A 2 56.66 -50.76 -44.22
CA ARG A 2 56.72 -49.94 -43.00
C ARG A 2 55.30 -49.68 -42.48
N ILE A 3 55.04 -49.80 -41.18
CA ILE A 3 54.11 -48.91 -40.46
C ILE A 3 54.64 -48.69 -39.03
N PHE A 4 55.04 -47.44 -38.78
CA PHE A 4 55.22 -46.80 -37.47
C PHE A 4 53.87 -46.62 -36.79
N ARG A 5 53.77 -46.76 -35.45
CA ARG A 5 52.92 -45.88 -34.63
C ARG A 5 53.57 -45.60 -33.27
N SER A 6 53.71 -44.31 -32.98
CA SER A 6 54.23 -43.69 -31.78
C SER A 6 53.07 -43.36 -30.79
N PRO A 7 53.35 -42.81 -29.59
CA PRO A 7 52.44 -42.79 -28.45
C PRO A 7 51.44 -41.64 -28.52
N SER A 8 50.22 -41.87 -28.02
CA SER A 8 49.23 -40.81 -27.81
C SER A 8 49.31 -40.31 -26.37
N THR A 9 50.01 -39.19 -26.20
CA THR A 9 49.99 -38.35 -25.00
C THR A 9 48.62 -37.70 -24.89
N LEU A 10 47.86 -38.03 -23.84
CA LEU A 10 46.59 -37.40 -23.51
C LEU A 10 46.88 -36.06 -22.82
N ILE A 11 46.74 -34.95 -23.54
CA ILE A 11 46.78 -33.59 -22.96
C ILE A 11 45.37 -33.29 -22.43
N LEU A 12 45.20 -33.39 -21.11
CA LEU A 12 44.03 -32.90 -20.41
C LEU A 12 44.17 -31.38 -20.25
N LEU A 13 43.57 -30.63 -21.18
CA LEU A 13 43.50 -29.17 -21.13
C LEU A 13 42.48 -28.75 -20.05
N CYS A 14 42.99 -28.22 -18.93
CA CYS A 14 42.21 -27.50 -17.93
C CYS A 14 41.61 -26.22 -18.55
N LEU A 15 40.38 -26.30 -19.04
CA LEU A 15 39.54 -25.14 -19.37
C LEU A 15 38.77 -24.68 -18.11
N PHE A 16 39.49 -24.09 -17.15
CA PHE A 16 38.90 -23.43 -15.97
C PHE A 16 39.41 -21.98 -15.86
N SER A 17 39.16 -21.13 -16.86
CA SER A 17 39.46 -19.69 -16.72
C SER A 17 38.76 -18.78 -17.75
N LEU A 18 37.48 -19.01 -18.08
CA LEU A 18 36.73 -18.09 -18.97
C LEU A 18 35.33 -17.73 -18.47
N PHE A 19 35.11 -17.73 -17.15
CA PHE A 19 34.05 -16.90 -16.59
C PHE A 19 34.69 -15.59 -16.10
N PRO A 20 34.38 -14.43 -16.71
CA PRO A 20 34.76 -13.17 -16.11
C PRO A 20 34.04 -13.13 -14.76
N PHE A 21 34.80 -13.17 -13.66
CA PHE A 21 34.32 -12.67 -12.38
C PHE A 21 33.92 -11.22 -12.61
N ARG A 22 32.64 -10.97 -12.94
CA ARG A 22 32.07 -9.64 -12.81
C ARG A 22 32.25 -9.29 -11.35
N LYS A 23 33.16 -8.37 -11.05
CA LYS A 23 33.21 -7.75 -9.73
C LYS A 23 31.82 -7.17 -9.50
N SER A 24 31.05 -7.83 -8.64
CA SER A 24 29.83 -7.27 -8.08
C SER A 24 30.21 -5.94 -7.44
N VAL A 25 29.83 -4.84 -8.07
CA VAL A 25 29.84 -3.54 -7.39
C VAL A 25 28.61 -3.60 -6.49
N ALA A 26 28.84 -3.70 -5.18
CA ALA A 26 27.77 -3.59 -4.20
C ALA A 26 27.09 -2.22 -4.36
N ALA A 27 25.79 -2.14 -4.10
CA ALA A 27 25.04 -0.91 -4.17
C ALA A 27 25.77 0.20 -3.39
N GLN A 28 26.05 1.30 -4.07
CA GLN A 28 26.65 2.46 -3.42
C GLN A 28 25.53 3.26 -2.76
N LEU A 29 25.50 3.27 -1.43
CA LEU A 29 24.62 4.14 -0.65
C LEU A 29 25.26 5.51 -0.52
N SER A 30 24.51 6.55 -0.88
CA SER A 30 24.94 7.94 -0.76
C SER A 30 23.99 8.68 0.15
N ILE A 31 24.46 8.98 1.37
CA ILE A 31 23.66 9.69 2.36
C ILE A 31 24.14 11.13 2.43
N VAL A 32 23.30 12.04 1.95
CA VAL A 32 23.53 13.48 2.02
C VAL A 32 22.95 13.99 3.33
N ASN A 33 23.82 14.19 4.32
CA ASN A 33 23.42 14.78 5.60
C ASN A 33 23.36 16.31 5.48
N GLN A 34 22.17 16.88 5.68
CA GLN A 34 21.95 18.33 5.63
C GLN A 34 21.91 18.98 7.02
N THR A 35 22.20 18.22 8.10
CA THR A 35 22.15 18.70 9.49
C THR A 35 23.37 18.27 10.33
N SER A 36 23.49 18.81 11.56
CA SER A 36 24.58 18.52 12.50
C SER A 36 24.31 17.36 13.48
N GLU A 37 23.16 16.68 13.39
CA GLU A 37 22.74 15.67 14.37
C GLU A 37 23.35 14.28 14.10
N LYS A 38 24.42 13.94 14.83
CA LYS A 38 25.22 12.72 14.59
C LYS A 38 24.51 11.40 14.95
N LYS A 39 23.59 11.41 15.92
CA LYS A 39 23.00 10.17 16.47
C LYS A 39 22.01 9.55 15.47
N ASP A 40 21.10 10.37 14.95
CA ASP A 40 20.09 9.95 13.99
C ASP A 40 20.71 9.51 12.67
N PHE A 41 21.75 10.22 12.21
CA PHE A 41 22.53 9.82 11.04
C PHE A 41 23.17 8.42 11.20
N THR A 42 23.67 8.10 12.40
CA THR A 42 24.31 6.80 12.66
C THR A 42 23.27 5.67 12.62
N PHE A 43 22.10 5.88 13.23
CA PHE A 43 21.00 4.92 13.19
C PHE A 43 20.49 4.72 11.77
N LEU A 44 20.22 5.81 11.05
CA LEU A 44 19.82 5.78 9.64
C LEU A 44 20.82 5.00 8.79
N LEU A 45 22.11 5.33 8.86
CA LEU A 45 23.15 4.64 8.10
C LEU A 45 23.22 3.14 8.42
N ALA A 46 23.06 2.76 9.69
CA ALA A 46 23.07 1.36 10.09
C ALA A 46 21.89 0.60 9.48
N LYS A 47 20.67 1.16 9.58
CA LYS A 47 19.44 0.58 9.01
C LYS A 47 19.44 0.58 7.49
N SER A 48 20.01 1.60 6.85
CA SER A 48 20.17 1.59 5.39
C SER A 48 21.09 0.47 4.90
N LYS A 49 22.21 0.23 5.58
CA LYS A 49 23.11 -0.89 5.26
C LYS A 49 22.44 -2.24 5.48
N GLU A 50 21.63 -2.36 6.53
CA GLU A 50 20.87 -3.57 6.83
C GLU A 50 19.88 -3.90 5.70
N ALA A 51 19.04 -2.93 5.32
CA ALA A 51 18.11 -3.04 4.20
C ALA A 51 18.81 -3.39 2.89
N THR A 52 19.86 -2.67 2.51
CA THR A 52 20.60 -2.95 1.26
C THR A 52 21.15 -4.36 1.23
N ARG A 53 21.76 -4.85 2.31
CA ARG A 53 22.29 -6.23 2.37
C ARG A 53 21.19 -7.27 2.24
N ALA A 54 20.08 -7.11 2.95
CA ALA A 54 18.96 -8.04 2.87
C ALA A 54 18.34 -8.05 1.46
N PHE A 55 18.18 -6.87 0.86
CA PHE A 55 17.70 -6.75 -0.51
C PHE A 55 18.65 -7.42 -1.50
N GLU A 56 19.95 -7.12 -1.47
CA GLU A 56 20.92 -7.73 -2.38
C GLU A 56 21.03 -9.25 -2.21
N SER A 57 20.87 -9.75 -0.98
CA SER A 57 20.86 -11.18 -0.70
C SER A 57 19.66 -11.90 -1.32
N ALA A 58 18.51 -11.23 -1.47
CA ALA A 58 17.28 -11.84 -2.00
C ALA A 58 17.05 -11.54 -3.49
N PHE A 59 17.24 -10.28 -3.90
CA PHE A 59 16.95 -9.75 -5.24
C PHE A 59 18.20 -9.62 -6.14
N GLY A 60 19.39 -9.89 -5.58
CA GLY A 60 20.68 -9.68 -6.25
C GLY A 60 21.12 -8.22 -6.24
N ASN A 61 22.33 -7.97 -6.76
CA ASN A 61 22.95 -6.64 -6.70
C ASN A 61 22.10 -5.55 -7.37
N VAL A 62 22.17 -4.36 -6.78
CA VAL A 62 21.59 -3.12 -7.33
C VAL A 62 22.71 -2.32 -7.98
N ASN A 63 22.55 -1.99 -9.27
CA ASN A 63 23.61 -1.36 -10.06
C ASN A 63 23.62 0.18 -9.97
N ALA A 64 22.59 0.78 -9.39
CA ALA A 64 22.45 2.23 -9.28
C ALA A 64 22.57 2.71 -7.82
N GLU A 65 23.09 3.93 -7.67
CA GLU A 65 23.24 4.61 -6.39
C GLU A 65 21.86 4.97 -5.83
N VAL A 66 21.60 4.61 -4.57
CA VAL A 66 20.42 5.07 -3.85
C VAL A 66 20.82 6.30 -3.04
N THR A 67 20.21 7.44 -3.37
CA THR A 67 20.43 8.70 -2.67
C THR A 67 19.46 8.81 -1.51
N ILE A 68 19.99 9.12 -0.32
CA ILE A 68 19.22 9.37 0.89
C ILE A 68 19.49 10.80 1.34
N GLU A 69 18.46 11.63 1.39
CA GLU A 69 18.52 12.97 1.94
C GLU A 69 17.89 13.00 3.33
N TYR A 70 18.64 13.53 4.30
CA TYR A 70 18.20 13.63 5.69
C TYR A 70 18.34 15.05 6.22
N GLY A 71 17.28 15.52 6.89
CA GLY A 71 17.29 16.77 7.65
C GLY A 71 17.12 18.06 6.82
N GLY A 72 16.60 17.94 5.59
CA GLY A 72 16.26 19.11 4.77
C GLY A 72 15.12 19.92 5.39
N LYS A 73 15.30 21.23 5.54
CA LYS A 73 14.29 22.14 6.13
C LYS A 73 13.02 22.26 5.29
N ASP A 74 13.14 22.06 3.98
CA ASP A 74 12.02 22.10 3.03
C ASP A 74 11.41 20.70 2.78
N CYS A 75 11.73 19.72 3.64
CA CYS A 75 11.21 18.37 3.51
C CYS A 75 9.75 18.30 3.98
N LEU A 76 8.84 18.07 3.02
CA LEU A 76 7.39 18.04 3.29
C LEU A 76 6.89 16.67 3.76
N ARG A 77 7.58 15.59 3.39
CA ARG A 77 7.16 14.20 3.61
C ARG A 77 8.36 13.26 3.59
N THR A 78 8.46 12.36 4.59
CA THR A 78 9.35 11.19 4.49
C THR A 78 8.80 10.26 3.41
N GLY A 79 9.66 9.82 2.51
CA GLY A 79 9.21 9.01 1.38
C GLY A 79 10.24 8.87 0.28
N TYR A 80 10.12 7.81 -0.51
CA TYR A 80 10.81 7.67 -1.78
C TYR A 80 10.18 8.54 -2.89
N ASP A 81 10.99 9.40 -3.50
CA ASP A 81 10.67 10.11 -4.74
C ASP A 81 11.28 9.35 -5.93
N PHE A 82 10.44 8.56 -6.62
CA PHE A 82 10.88 7.75 -7.76
C PHE A 82 11.38 8.57 -8.96
N ARG A 83 10.99 9.85 -9.09
CA ARG A 83 11.44 10.72 -10.19
C ARG A 83 12.85 11.22 -9.94
N LYS A 84 13.15 11.55 -8.69
CA LYS A 84 14.49 11.98 -8.25
C LYS A 84 15.37 10.81 -7.81
N GLN A 85 14.82 9.60 -7.75
CA GLN A 85 15.46 8.41 -7.22
C GLN A 85 16.08 8.64 -5.83
N THR A 86 15.38 9.41 -5.00
CA THR A 86 15.89 9.88 -3.70
C THR A 86 14.91 9.50 -2.61
N VAL A 87 15.42 8.97 -1.50
CA VAL A 87 14.65 8.79 -0.28
C VAL A 87 14.84 10.01 0.60
N HIS A 88 13.75 10.67 0.96
CA HIS A 88 13.78 11.78 1.88
C HIS A 88 13.37 11.31 3.28
N PHE A 89 14.17 11.63 4.29
CA PHE A 89 13.80 11.50 5.70
C PHE A 89 13.72 12.90 6.32
N CYS A 90 12.50 13.35 6.54
CA CYS A 90 12.27 14.69 7.08
C CYS A 90 12.62 14.77 8.56
N PRO A 91 13.11 15.93 9.03
CA PRO A 91 13.25 16.17 10.46
C PRO A 91 11.89 16.21 11.14
N ALA A 92 11.92 16.16 12.48
CA ALA A 92 10.76 16.37 13.34
C ALA A 92 9.96 17.61 12.90
N ASN A 93 8.64 17.47 12.74
CA ASN A 93 7.74 18.58 12.45
C ASN A 93 6.49 18.48 13.34
N ASN A 94 5.39 19.15 13.00
CA ASN A 94 4.19 19.13 13.83
C ASN A 94 3.47 17.78 13.85
N VAL A 95 3.74 16.89 12.89
CA VAL A 95 3.06 15.59 12.72
C VAL A 95 4.03 14.42 12.94
N VAL A 96 5.21 14.51 12.35
CA VAL A 96 6.28 13.52 12.42
C VAL A 96 7.15 13.82 13.63
N ASP A 97 7.34 12.85 14.52
CA ASP A 97 8.25 12.99 15.66
C ASP A 97 9.70 12.87 15.19
N SER A 98 10.01 11.86 14.38
CA SER A 98 11.20 11.84 13.54
C SER A 98 11.04 10.88 12.37
N GLY A 99 11.41 11.32 11.16
CA GLY A 99 11.41 10.47 9.97
C GLY A 99 12.35 9.26 10.08
N THR A 100 13.32 9.32 11.01
CA THR A 100 14.34 8.29 11.22
C THR A 100 14.19 7.54 12.53
N ALA A 101 13.15 7.81 13.34
CA ALA A 101 12.94 7.10 14.61
C ALA A 101 12.52 5.64 14.44
N SER A 102 12.01 5.27 13.27
CA SER A 102 11.40 3.96 13.01
C SER A 102 12.23 3.17 11.99
N ALA A 103 12.75 2.01 12.41
CA ALA A 103 13.62 1.18 11.56
C ALA A 103 12.88 0.61 10.35
N ASP A 104 11.65 0.17 10.56
CA ASP A 104 10.73 -0.32 9.55
C ASP A 104 10.31 0.74 8.51
N VAL A 105 10.10 2.01 8.91
CA VAL A 105 9.91 3.12 7.96
C VAL A 105 11.15 3.30 7.10
N ILE A 106 12.34 3.24 7.70
CA ILE A 106 13.60 3.31 6.93
C ILE A 106 13.69 2.14 5.94
N HIS A 107 13.40 0.92 6.38
CA HIS A 107 13.44 -0.28 5.54
C HIS A 107 12.40 -0.24 4.42
N HIS A 108 11.18 0.23 4.71
CA HIS A 108 10.09 0.40 3.75
C HIS A 108 10.48 1.35 2.62
N GLU A 109 10.94 2.56 2.97
CA GLU A 109 11.28 3.56 1.95
C GLU A 109 12.49 3.13 1.11
N LEU A 110 13.45 2.44 1.72
CA LEU A 110 14.58 1.88 1.01
C LEU A 110 14.21 0.71 0.12
N PHE A 111 13.22 -0.10 0.49
CA PHE A 111 12.73 -1.14 -0.40
C PHE A 111 12.23 -0.55 -1.72
N HIS A 112 11.44 0.52 -1.67
CA HIS A 112 11.01 1.21 -2.90
C HIS A 112 12.20 1.67 -3.72
N ALA A 113 13.16 2.36 -3.10
CA ALA A 113 14.33 2.86 -3.81
C ALA A 113 15.17 1.75 -4.45
N LEU A 114 15.42 0.66 -3.72
CA LEU A 114 16.21 -0.48 -4.17
C LEU A 114 15.47 -1.25 -5.28
N LEU A 115 14.17 -1.49 -5.13
CA LEU A 115 13.35 -2.16 -6.14
C LEU A 115 13.29 -1.35 -7.43
N CYS A 116 13.05 -0.04 -7.34
CA CYS A 116 12.99 0.85 -8.50
C CYS A 116 14.36 1.08 -9.15
N SER A 117 15.44 1.03 -8.38
CA SER A 117 16.79 1.06 -8.92
C SER A 117 17.14 -0.23 -9.66
N LYS A 118 16.69 -1.37 -9.13
CA LYS A 118 16.91 -2.70 -9.70
C LYS A 118 16.10 -2.93 -10.98
N ASN A 119 14.82 -2.56 -10.95
CA ASN A 119 13.85 -2.77 -12.03
C ASN A 119 13.10 -1.44 -12.29
N PRO A 120 13.72 -0.45 -12.95
CA PRO A 120 13.13 0.88 -13.17
C PRO A 120 11.78 0.86 -13.91
N GLU A 121 11.55 -0.15 -14.74
CA GLU A 121 10.30 -0.37 -15.44
C GLU A 121 9.13 -0.60 -14.48
N LEU A 122 9.36 -1.11 -13.26
CA LEU A 122 8.33 -1.29 -12.22
C LEU A 122 7.88 0.02 -11.57
N CYS A 123 8.58 1.12 -11.84
CA CYS A 123 8.41 2.39 -11.12
C CYS A 123 8.22 3.58 -12.06
N THR A 124 7.50 3.37 -13.15
CA THR A 124 7.12 4.45 -14.07
C THR A 124 5.86 5.18 -13.59
N PRO A 125 5.69 6.48 -13.90
CA PRO A 125 4.45 7.19 -13.58
C PRO A 125 3.20 6.50 -14.14
N GLU A 126 3.32 5.85 -15.29
CA GLU A 126 2.22 5.15 -15.96
C GLU A 126 1.77 3.92 -15.17
N ILE A 127 2.74 3.12 -14.69
CA ILE A 127 2.47 1.91 -13.92
C ILE A 127 1.94 2.27 -12.52
N LEU A 128 2.55 3.26 -11.87
CA LEU A 128 2.17 3.72 -10.53
C LEU A 128 0.83 4.50 -10.48
N LYS A 129 0.16 4.75 -11.63
CA LYS A 129 -1.24 5.23 -11.65
C LYS A 129 -2.23 4.13 -11.26
N SER A 130 -1.85 2.86 -11.38
CA SER A 130 -2.72 1.74 -11.02
C SER A 130 -2.75 1.56 -9.51
N LEU A 131 -3.96 1.59 -8.94
CA LEU A 131 -4.18 1.39 -7.52
C LEU A 131 -3.61 0.05 -7.01
N ASP A 132 -3.77 -1.01 -7.79
CA ASP A 132 -3.29 -2.35 -7.41
C ASP A 132 -1.77 -2.45 -7.48
N VAL A 133 -1.14 -1.81 -8.46
CA VAL A 133 0.31 -1.73 -8.55
C VAL A 133 0.87 -1.00 -7.34
N THR A 134 0.32 0.18 -7.00
CA THR A 134 0.76 0.93 -5.82
C THR A 134 0.54 0.11 -4.55
N ALA A 135 -0.61 -0.58 -4.42
CA ALA A 135 -0.87 -1.46 -3.28
C ALA A 135 0.14 -2.61 -3.15
N VAL A 136 0.54 -3.22 -4.28
CA VAL A 136 1.60 -4.24 -4.30
C VAL A 136 2.93 -3.64 -3.83
N HIS A 137 3.32 -2.47 -4.35
CA HIS A 137 4.53 -1.78 -3.90
C HIS A 137 4.54 -1.56 -2.40
N GLU A 138 3.47 -0.98 -1.86
CA GLU A 138 3.32 -0.69 -0.42
C GLU A 138 3.34 -1.98 0.41
N GLY A 139 2.59 -3.00 -0.02
CA GLY A 139 2.50 -4.26 0.72
C GLY A 139 3.81 -5.05 0.75
N LEU A 140 4.58 -5.00 -0.34
CA LEU A 140 5.92 -5.60 -0.41
C LEU A 140 6.93 -4.84 0.43
N ALA A 141 6.88 -3.50 0.43
CA ALA A 141 7.74 -2.67 1.25
C ALA A 141 7.52 -2.92 2.75
N ASP A 142 6.26 -3.05 3.17
CA ASP A 142 5.90 -3.41 4.55
C ASP A 142 6.34 -4.82 4.91
N HIS A 143 6.13 -5.78 4.02
CA HIS A 143 6.57 -7.15 4.25
C HIS A 143 8.10 -7.25 4.37
N PHE A 144 8.83 -6.49 3.54
CA PHE A 144 10.27 -6.38 3.62
C PHE A 144 10.70 -5.77 4.97
N ALA A 145 10.07 -4.68 5.38
CA ALA A 145 10.31 -4.05 6.67
C ALA A 145 10.06 -5.01 7.84
N TYR A 146 8.94 -5.74 7.81
CA TYR A 146 8.60 -6.77 8.81
C TYR A 146 9.65 -7.89 8.87
N THR A 147 10.15 -8.34 7.71
CA THR A 147 11.16 -9.41 7.66
C THR A 147 12.45 -8.99 8.37
N LEU A 148 12.82 -7.71 8.28
CA LEU A 148 14.01 -7.14 8.92
C LEU A 148 13.76 -6.74 10.38
N THR A 149 12.54 -6.34 10.72
CA THR A 149 12.17 -5.83 12.04
C THR A 149 10.78 -6.37 12.39
N PRO A 150 10.68 -7.65 12.80
CA PRO A 150 9.39 -8.26 13.08
C PRO A 150 8.82 -7.69 14.37
N ASP A 151 7.66 -7.04 14.26
CA ASP A 151 6.89 -6.47 15.36
C ASP A 151 5.37 -6.61 15.10
N GLU A 152 4.52 -6.28 16.07
CA GLU A 152 3.07 -6.23 15.88
C GLU A 152 2.65 -5.02 15.03
N ASN A 153 3.28 -3.86 15.26
CA ASN A 153 2.95 -2.63 14.58
C ASN A 153 4.10 -2.13 13.70
N PHE A 154 3.72 -1.20 12.84
CA PHE A 154 4.60 -0.50 11.91
C PHE A 154 4.58 0.99 12.25
N GLY A 155 5.74 1.64 12.27
CA GLY A 155 5.91 3.07 12.39
C GLY A 155 5.94 3.57 13.83
N GLU A 156 6.32 2.74 14.80
CA GLU A 156 6.48 3.14 16.19
C GLU A 156 7.44 4.34 16.32
N GLY A 157 6.97 5.40 17.00
CA GLY A 157 7.75 6.62 17.19
C GLY A 157 7.92 7.49 15.94
N TYR A 158 7.27 7.15 14.81
CA TYR A 158 7.29 8.00 13.62
C TYR A 158 6.36 9.22 13.76
N LEU A 159 5.19 9.07 14.39
CA LEU A 159 4.23 10.15 14.62
C LEU A 159 4.27 10.65 16.07
N LYS A 160 3.98 11.94 16.27
CA LYS A 160 3.89 12.54 17.62
C LYS A 160 2.65 12.09 18.39
N ASP A 161 1.52 12.02 17.70
CA ASP A 161 0.19 11.82 18.31
C ASP A 161 -0.38 10.41 18.08
N ALA A 162 0.42 9.49 17.55
CA ALA A 162 0.02 8.10 17.35
C ALA A 162 1.14 7.15 17.77
N LEU A 163 0.76 6.07 18.45
CA LEU A 163 1.71 5.06 18.93
C LEU A 163 2.40 4.32 17.77
N PHE A 164 1.68 4.14 16.66
CA PHE A 164 2.13 3.47 15.44
C PHE A 164 1.29 3.95 14.24
N LEU A 165 1.75 3.66 13.02
CA LEU A 165 1.05 4.00 11.78
C LEU A 165 0.00 2.95 11.39
N ARG A 166 0.34 1.66 11.48
CA ARG A 166 -0.55 0.53 11.17
C ARG A 166 -0.08 -0.77 11.83
N LYS A 167 -0.93 -1.80 11.84
CA LYS A 167 -0.56 -3.16 12.23
C LYS A 167 -0.13 -3.98 11.02
N TYR A 168 0.86 -4.85 11.18
CA TYR A 168 1.27 -5.78 10.11
C TYR A 168 0.22 -6.86 9.84
N LEU A 169 -0.43 -7.34 10.91
CA LEU A 169 -1.54 -8.28 10.81
C LEU A 169 -2.87 -7.51 10.91
N SER A 170 -3.65 -7.59 9.84
CA SER A 170 -4.97 -6.96 9.73
C SER A 170 -6.02 -7.98 9.25
N PRO A 171 -7.26 -7.89 9.75
CA PRO A 171 -8.41 -8.63 9.22
C PRO A 171 -8.92 -8.06 7.88
N GLY A 172 -8.33 -6.95 7.40
CA GLY A 172 -8.73 -6.28 6.17
C GLY A 172 -8.70 -7.19 4.94
N CYS A 173 -9.77 -7.15 4.17
CA CYS A 173 -9.93 -7.88 2.92
C CYS A 173 -9.56 -6.98 1.74
N TYR A 174 -8.59 -7.39 0.93
CA TYR A 174 -7.98 -6.55 -0.12
C TYR A 174 -9.02 -5.92 -1.07
N THR A 175 -10.01 -6.69 -1.54
CA THR A 175 -11.07 -6.20 -2.44
C THR A 175 -12.03 -5.18 -1.80
N LEU A 176 -12.09 -5.14 -0.47
CA LEU A 176 -12.95 -4.24 0.29
C LEU A 176 -12.24 -2.95 0.72
N GLN A 177 -10.95 -2.80 0.41
CA GLN A 177 -10.16 -1.62 0.74
C GLN A 177 -10.17 -0.59 -0.40
N ALA A 178 -10.32 0.69 -0.03
CA ALA A 178 -10.41 1.80 -0.97
C ALA A 178 -9.05 2.38 -1.39
N GLY A 179 -8.05 2.36 -0.51
CA GLY A 179 -6.73 2.98 -0.73
C GLY A 179 -5.63 1.97 -1.04
N ALA A 180 -4.55 2.44 -1.69
CA ALA A 180 -3.37 1.62 -1.97
C ALA A 180 -2.72 1.11 -0.68
N HIS A 181 -2.54 1.97 0.32
CA HIS A 181 -1.94 1.59 1.60
C HIS A 181 -2.76 0.54 2.36
N ASP A 182 -4.09 0.68 2.39
CA ASP A 182 -4.98 -0.28 3.06
C ASP A 182 -4.97 -1.65 2.35
N ARG A 183 -4.95 -1.64 1.01
CA ARG A 183 -4.76 -2.85 0.19
C ARG A 183 -3.38 -3.47 0.41
N GLY A 184 -2.34 -2.64 0.45
CA GLY A 184 -0.98 -3.06 0.79
C GLY A 184 -0.92 -3.74 2.15
N SER A 185 -1.58 -3.18 3.17
CA SER A 185 -1.66 -3.76 4.51
C SER A 185 -2.33 -5.13 4.52
N ALA A 186 -3.41 -5.32 3.73
CA ALA A 186 -4.04 -6.63 3.57
C ALA A 186 -3.09 -7.65 2.90
N LEU A 187 -2.35 -7.22 1.88
CA LEU A 187 -1.33 -8.05 1.23
C LEU A 187 -0.19 -8.40 2.19
N THR A 188 0.33 -7.44 2.96
CA THR A 188 1.36 -7.68 3.97
C THR A 188 0.90 -8.69 5.01
N SER A 189 -0.30 -8.51 5.57
CA SER A 189 -0.91 -9.45 6.52
C SER A 189 -0.89 -10.88 5.97
N GLN A 190 -1.23 -11.05 4.69
CA GLN A 190 -1.22 -12.35 4.03
C GLN A 190 0.19 -12.93 3.87
N LEU A 191 1.16 -12.13 3.39
CA LEU A 191 2.54 -12.57 3.22
C LEU A 191 3.19 -12.94 4.56
N VAL A 192 2.93 -12.15 5.61
CA VAL A 192 3.40 -12.43 6.98
C VAL A 192 2.79 -13.73 7.52
N LYS A 193 1.47 -13.92 7.38
CA LYS A 193 0.79 -15.16 7.82
C LYS A 193 1.34 -16.40 7.10
N ASN A 194 1.70 -16.27 5.83
CA ASN A 194 2.28 -17.35 5.04
C ASN A 194 3.80 -17.49 5.23
N GLN A 195 4.44 -16.61 6.01
CA GLN A 195 5.88 -16.58 6.21
C GLN A 195 6.64 -16.55 4.87
N THR A 196 6.13 -15.77 3.91
CA THR A 196 6.67 -15.75 2.55
C THR A 196 8.12 -15.23 2.56
N PRO A 197 9.11 -16.01 2.07
CA PRO A 197 10.49 -15.55 2.05
C PRO A 197 10.72 -14.50 0.95
N LEU A 198 11.65 -13.56 1.20
CA LEU A 198 12.00 -12.52 0.22
C LEU A 198 12.51 -13.08 -1.11
N SER A 199 13.10 -14.29 -1.12
CA SER A 199 13.56 -14.95 -2.34
C SER A 199 12.40 -15.32 -3.27
N GLU A 200 11.26 -15.77 -2.75
CA GLU A 200 10.07 -16.08 -3.56
C GLU A 200 9.49 -14.81 -4.19
N ILE A 201 9.50 -13.69 -3.45
CA ILE A 201 9.10 -12.38 -3.97
C ILE A 201 10.06 -11.92 -5.06
N ALA A 202 11.37 -12.11 -4.87
CA ALA A 202 12.39 -11.77 -5.86
C ALA A 202 12.23 -12.53 -7.17
N GLU A 203 11.87 -13.82 -7.12
CA GLU A 203 11.56 -14.62 -8.32
C GLU A 203 10.38 -14.07 -9.11
N LEU A 204 9.34 -13.56 -8.44
CA LEU A 204 8.23 -12.88 -9.12
C LEU A 204 8.65 -11.52 -9.67
N ALA A 205 9.48 -10.77 -8.94
CA ALA A 205 9.94 -9.43 -9.33
C ALA A 205 10.84 -9.44 -10.58
N ALA A 206 11.39 -10.59 -10.96
CA ALA A 206 12.12 -10.76 -12.22
C ALA A 206 11.23 -10.66 -13.48
N ASP A 207 9.89 -10.73 -13.32
CA ASP A 207 8.93 -10.49 -14.39
C ASP A 207 7.88 -9.46 -13.95
N PRO A 208 7.92 -8.22 -14.51
CA PRO A 208 6.96 -7.17 -14.20
C PRO A 208 5.48 -7.58 -14.30
N ASN A 209 5.14 -8.49 -15.22
CA ASN A 209 3.74 -8.92 -15.38
C ASN A 209 3.30 -9.87 -14.27
N ARG A 210 4.25 -10.57 -13.63
CA ARG A 210 3.96 -11.54 -12.58
C ARG A 210 3.90 -10.89 -11.21
N ILE A 211 4.78 -9.94 -10.91
CA ILE A 211 4.86 -9.30 -9.59
C ILE A 211 3.62 -8.45 -9.27
N PHE A 212 3.03 -7.79 -10.27
CA PHE A 212 1.83 -6.98 -10.06
C PHE A 212 0.53 -7.77 -10.06
N HIS A 213 0.59 -9.07 -10.39
CA HIS A 213 -0.56 -9.93 -10.26
C HIS A 213 -0.67 -10.41 -8.82
N VAL A 214 -1.46 -9.71 -8.00
CA VAL A 214 -1.61 -9.94 -6.54
C VAL A 214 -1.81 -11.41 -6.17
N MET A 215 -2.56 -12.17 -6.98
CA MET A 215 -2.77 -13.60 -6.72
C MET A 215 -1.49 -14.44 -6.82
N ASN A 216 -0.48 -14.02 -7.59
CA ASN A 216 0.81 -14.71 -7.61
C ASN A 216 1.52 -14.55 -6.27
N LEU A 217 1.47 -13.35 -5.68
CA LEU A 217 2.05 -13.06 -4.37
C LEU A 217 1.32 -13.80 -3.25
N VAL A 218 0.00 -13.76 -3.27
CA VAL A 218 -0.85 -14.38 -2.23
C VAL A 218 -0.71 -15.90 -2.18
N ARG A 219 -0.36 -16.54 -3.32
CA ARG A 219 -0.10 -17.97 -3.41
C ARG A 219 1.29 -18.38 -2.91
N LEU A 220 2.22 -17.44 -2.74
CA LEU A 220 3.55 -17.74 -2.20
C LEU A 220 3.45 -18.29 -0.76
N GLY A 221 4.31 -19.24 -0.42
CA GLY A 221 4.33 -19.88 0.90
C GLY A 221 3.08 -20.71 1.28
N THR A 222 2.05 -20.81 0.44
CA THR A 222 0.78 -21.46 0.83
C THR A 222 0.78 -22.98 0.74
N GLY A 223 1.70 -23.56 -0.03
CA GLY A 223 1.55 -24.93 -0.53
C GLY A 223 0.28 -25.07 -1.39
N HIS A 224 0.22 -25.99 -2.35
CA HIS A 224 -0.93 -26.10 -3.25
C HIS A 224 -2.29 -26.47 -2.59
N ALA A 225 -2.37 -26.56 -1.26
CA ALA A 225 -3.49 -27.15 -0.51
C ALA A 225 -4.33 -26.17 0.32
N LYS A 226 -4.07 -24.85 0.32
CA LYS A 226 -4.93 -23.89 1.03
C LYS A 226 -6.24 -23.61 0.26
N LEU A 227 -7.33 -23.52 1.02
CA LEU A 227 -8.71 -23.41 0.54
C LEU A 227 -8.93 -22.12 -0.27
N GLU A 228 -9.73 -22.21 -1.35
CA GLU A 228 -10.13 -21.06 -2.18
C GLU A 228 -10.75 -19.90 -1.36
N SER A 229 -11.36 -20.22 -0.21
CA SER A 229 -11.95 -19.24 0.70
C SER A 229 -10.91 -18.27 1.30
N GLU A 230 -9.67 -18.70 1.58
CA GLU A 230 -8.61 -17.82 2.10
C GLU A 230 -8.17 -16.78 1.07
N PHE A 231 -8.28 -17.11 -0.22
CA PHE A 231 -7.85 -16.24 -1.30
C PHE A 231 -8.95 -15.38 -1.90
N SER A 232 -10.21 -15.65 -1.54
CA SER A 232 -11.38 -14.91 -2.03
C SER A 232 -11.22 -13.39 -1.88
N CYS A 233 -10.56 -12.94 -0.81
CA CYS A 233 -10.26 -11.52 -0.56
C CYS A 233 -9.35 -10.85 -1.58
N PHE A 234 -8.65 -11.61 -2.42
CA PHE A 234 -7.70 -11.13 -3.42
C PHE A 234 -8.14 -11.47 -4.85
N LEU A 235 -9.24 -12.22 -5.01
CA LEU A 235 -9.82 -12.53 -6.32
C LEU A 235 -10.42 -11.26 -6.94
N ALA A 236 -10.66 -11.32 -8.25
CA ALA A 236 -11.42 -10.31 -8.99
C ALA A 236 -12.77 -10.87 -9.45
N GLY A 237 -13.72 -9.98 -9.73
CA GLY A 237 -15.04 -10.35 -10.23
C GLY A 237 -15.99 -10.86 -9.14
N ASP A 238 -17.04 -11.57 -9.56
CA ASP A 238 -18.18 -11.92 -8.69
C ASP A 238 -17.85 -12.95 -7.59
N SER A 239 -16.73 -13.67 -7.73
CA SER A 239 -16.24 -14.60 -6.71
C SER A 239 -15.53 -13.91 -5.54
N ALA A 240 -15.15 -12.64 -5.70
CA ALA A 240 -14.57 -11.84 -4.63
C ALA A 240 -15.67 -11.24 -3.75
N PRO A 241 -15.45 -11.07 -2.44
CA PRO A 241 -16.37 -10.31 -1.60
C PRO A 241 -16.41 -8.86 -2.08
N GLN A 242 -17.61 -8.38 -2.39
CA GLN A 242 -17.84 -7.04 -2.91
C GLN A 242 -19.08 -6.40 -2.28
N ILE A 243 -19.03 -5.07 -2.18
CA ILE A 243 -20.13 -4.23 -1.72
C ILE A 243 -20.42 -3.19 -2.79
N ASN A 244 -21.57 -3.34 -3.44
CA ASN A 244 -22.11 -2.34 -4.34
C ASN A 244 -22.77 -1.22 -3.52
N THR A 245 -22.64 0.02 -3.99
CA THR A 245 -23.39 1.15 -3.43
C THR A 245 -24.45 1.54 -4.43
N ASP A 246 -25.70 1.40 -4.03
CA ASP A 246 -26.86 1.95 -4.73
C ASP A 246 -27.14 3.35 -4.19
N VAL A 247 -27.38 4.29 -5.10
CA VAL A 247 -27.51 5.71 -4.81
C VAL A 247 -28.81 6.21 -5.41
N LYS A 248 -29.66 6.83 -4.59
CA LYS A 248 -30.87 7.50 -5.08
C LYS A 248 -30.81 9.00 -4.85
N ASN A 249 -31.67 9.71 -5.59
CA ASN A 249 -31.79 11.17 -5.65
C ASN A 249 -30.58 11.90 -6.25
N TYR A 250 -29.48 11.19 -6.49
CA TYR A 250 -28.25 11.71 -7.08
C TYR A 250 -27.68 10.71 -8.09
N PRO A 251 -26.93 11.18 -9.11
CA PRO A 251 -26.22 10.29 -10.02
C PRO A 251 -25.11 9.52 -9.30
N ASN A 252 -24.83 8.31 -9.78
CA ASN A 252 -23.70 7.51 -9.28
C ASN A 252 -22.37 8.24 -9.51
N SER A 253 -21.50 8.23 -8.51
CA SER A 253 -20.20 8.91 -8.55
C SER A 253 -19.08 7.88 -8.42
N ARG A 254 -18.21 7.80 -9.42
CA ARG A 254 -17.03 6.90 -9.37
C ARG A 254 -16.08 7.21 -8.21
N LEU A 255 -16.07 8.46 -7.77
CA LEU A 255 -15.25 8.94 -6.66
C LEU A 255 -16.02 9.04 -5.34
N ASN A 256 -17.28 8.58 -5.30
CA ASN A 256 -18.20 8.75 -4.18
C ASN A 256 -18.28 10.22 -3.71
N ARG A 257 -18.20 11.14 -4.66
CA ARG A 257 -18.27 12.58 -4.44
C ARG A 257 -19.63 13.12 -4.83
N TYR A 258 -20.29 13.78 -3.90
CA TYR A 258 -21.64 14.30 -4.04
C TYR A 258 -21.72 15.75 -3.62
N THR A 259 -22.41 16.57 -4.42
CA THR A 259 -22.82 17.92 -4.01
C THR A 259 -24.26 17.82 -3.53
N LEU A 260 -24.45 17.94 -2.22
CA LEU A 260 -25.75 17.79 -1.57
C LEU A 260 -26.50 19.12 -1.57
N LEU A 261 -27.79 19.03 -1.82
CA LEU A 261 -28.73 20.15 -1.75
C LEU A 261 -29.47 20.06 -0.41
N ALA A 262 -29.85 21.19 0.17
CA ALA A 262 -30.52 21.21 1.46
C ALA A 262 -31.91 20.52 1.39
N SER A 263 -32.63 20.71 0.28
CA SER A 263 -33.95 20.11 0.04
C SER A 263 -33.95 18.62 -0.33
N LEU A 264 -32.81 18.09 -0.80
CA LEU A 264 -32.76 16.75 -1.40
C LEU A 264 -31.80 15.84 -0.62
N PRO A 265 -32.30 14.83 0.12
CA PRO A 265 -31.42 13.91 0.81
C PRO A 265 -30.80 12.89 -0.16
N LEU A 266 -29.55 12.50 0.10
CA LEU A 266 -28.91 11.37 -0.58
C LEU A 266 -29.26 10.08 0.16
N GLU A 267 -29.87 9.13 -0.54
CA GLU A 267 -30.07 7.77 -0.04
C GLU A 267 -28.91 6.89 -0.54
N LEU A 268 -28.16 6.32 0.39
CA LEU A 268 -27.08 5.37 0.12
C LEU A 268 -27.45 3.99 0.67
N ARG A 269 -27.44 2.98 -0.20
CA ARG A 269 -27.67 1.60 0.19
C ARG A 269 -26.45 0.75 -0.15
N PHE A 270 -25.98 -0.01 0.84
CA PHE A 270 -24.89 -0.97 0.66
C PHE A 270 -25.46 -2.36 0.38
N VAL A 271 -25.07 -2.94 -0.76
CA VAL A 271 -25.59 -4.23 -1.23
C VAL A 271 -24.42 -5.22 -1.35
N PRO A 272 -24.26 -6.15 -0.39
CA PRO A 272 -23.24 -7.18 -0.48
C PRO A 272 -23.60 -8.22 -1.56
N ASN A 273 -22.60 -8.70 -2.31
CA ASN A 273 -22.77 -9.84 -3.20
C ASN A 273 -22.80 -11.18 -2.43
N GLU A 274 -23.06 -12.30 -3.13
CA GLU A 274 -23.16 -13.61 -2.47
C GLU A 274 -21.84 -14.06 -1.84
N ALA A 275 -20.70 -13.76 -2.48
CA ALA A 275 -19.38 -14.04 -1.89
C ALA A 275 -19.18 -13.30 -0.56
N MET A 276 -19.58 -12.03 -0.48
CA MET A 276 -19.54 -11.23 0.74
C MET A 276 -20.43 -11.82 1.84
N LYS A 277 -21.67 -12.21 1.51
CA LYS A 277 -22.61 -12.80 2.49
C LYS A 277 -22.13 -14.16 3.01
N SER A 278 -21.51 -14.96 2.16
CA SER A 278 -20.97 -16.27 2.52
C SER A 278 -19.74 -16.14 3.43
N LEU A 279 -18.82 -15.23 3.09
CA LEU A 279 -17.57 -15.05 3.83
C LEU A 279 -17.74 -14.25 5.13
N TYR A 280 -18.68 -13.30 5.15
CA TYR A 280 -18.93 -12.39 6.27
C TYR A 280 -20.43 -12.38 6.63
N PRO A 281 -20.94 -13.43 7.29
CA PRO A 281 -22.37 -13.54 7.62
C PRO A 281 -22.84 -12.46 8.60
N ASP A 282 -21.94 -11.96 9.46
CA ASP A 282 -22.20 -10.89 10.44
C ASP A 282 -21.85 -9.49 9.89
N PHE A 283 -21.88 -9.33 8.56
CA PHE A 283 -21.51 -8.09 7.90
C PHE A 283 -22.41 -6.93 8.34
N SER A 284 -21.77 -5.81 8.72
CA SER A 284 -22.43 -4.56 9.03
C SER A 284 -21.64 -3.36 8.51
N VAL A 285 -22.30 -2.20 8.49
CA VAL A 285 -21.76 -0.94 7.98
C VAL A 285 -21.88 0.12 9.06
N GLU A 286 -20.77 0.81 9.31
CA GLU A 286 -20.68 1.87 10.31
C GLU A 286 -20.02 3.10 9.70
N TRP A 287 -20.46 4.30 10.09
CA TRP A 287 -19.74 5.53 9.77
C TRP A 287 -18.66 5.75 10.81
N ALA A 288 -17.42 6.00 10.38
CA ALA A 288 -16.33 6.30 11.31
C ALA A 288 -16.71 7.49 12.21
N GLU A 289 -16.62 7.29 13.53
CA GLU A 289 -16.93 8.31 14.52
C GLU A 289 -16.21 9.62 14.21
N ARG A 290 -16.96 10.72 14.26
CA ARG A 290 -16.45 12.08 14.06
C ARG A 290 -16.28 12.78 15.39
N SER A 291 -15.38 13.76 15.43
CA SER A 291 -15.39 14.72 16.52
C SER A 291 -16.75 15.43 16.57
N PRO A 292 -17.31 15.71 17.77
CA PRO A 292 -18.62 16.35 17.94
C PRO A 292 -18.80 17.65 17.16
N GLU A 293 -17.71 18.37 16.89
CA GLU A 293 -17.69 19.62 16.14
C GLU A 293 -18.00 19.44 14.64
N LYS A 294 -17.61 18.30 14.06
CA LYS A 294 -17.83 17.93 12.64
C LYS A 294 -19.16 17.20 12.40
N LEU A 295 -19.85 16.77 13.46
CA LEU A 295 -21.19 16.18 13.38
C LEU A 295 -22.29 17.22 13.18
N LYS A 296 -21.99 18.51 13.34
CA LYS A 296 -22.98 19.57 13.20
C LYS A 296 -23.41 19.77 11.74
N THR A 297 -22.53 19.53 10.76
CA THR A 297 -22.74 19.89 9.34
C THR A 297 -23.53 18.87 8.52
N LEU A 298 -23.38 17.59 8.83
CA LEU A 298 -24.05 16.50 8.14
C LEU A 298 -24.85 15.69 9.14
N ASN A 299 -26.15 15.57 8.88
CA ASN A 299 -26.98 14.64 9.61
C ASN A 299 -27.03 13.32 8.84
N LEU A 300 -26.32 12.34 9.39
CA LEU A 300 -26.32 10.96 8.93
C LEU A 300 -27.34 10.21 9.79
N THR A 301 -28.48 9.88 9.20
CA THR A 301 -29.48 9.04 9.85
C THR A 301 -29.51 7.68 9.18
N HIS A 302 -29.52 6.60 9.96
CA HIS A 302 -29.95 5.32 9.42
C HIS A 302 -31.44 5.40 9.07
N SER A 303 -31.85 4.81 7.96
CA SER A 303 -33.29 4.68 7.69
C SER A 303 -33.90 3.68 8.67
N THR A 304 -35.17 3.86 9.03
CA THR A 304 -35.94 2.85 9.76
C THR A 304 -36.17 1.55 8.96
N LEU A 305 -35.72 1.50 7.69
CA LEU A 305 -36.00 0.40 6.75
C LEU A 305 -34.91 -0.68 6.75
N SER A 306 -33.65 -0.35 7.03
CA SER A 306 -32.55 -1.34 7.08
C SER A 306 -31.26 -0.73 7.67
N PRO A 307 -30.45 -1.51 8.43
CA PRO A 307 -29.11 -1.10 8.89
C PRO A 307 -28.11 -0.82 7.76
N MET A 308 -28.44 -1.20 6.52
CA MET A 308 -27.60 -1.07 5.34
C MET A 308 -27.97 0.13 4.45
N THR A 309 -28.97 0.91 4.87
CA THR A 309 -29.47 2.07 4.13
C THR A 309 -29.40 3.32 4.98
N PHE A 310 -28.70 4.33 4.46
CA PHE A 310 -28.44 5.60 5.12
C PHE A 310 -29.04 6.75 4.35
N LEU A 311 -29.66 7.66 5.08
CA LEU A 311 -30.15 8.93 4.54
C LEU A 311 -29.23 10.05 5.03
N ILE A 312 -28.56 10.68 4.07
CA ILE A 312 -27.60 11.76 4.31
C ILE A 312 -28.27 13.09 3.98
N ARG A 313 -28.36 13.94 5.01
CA ARG A 313 -28.93 15.28 4.91
C ARG A 313 -27.89 16.32 5.26
N PHE A 314 -27.91 17.41 4.51
CA PHE A 314 -27.18 18.62 4.88
C PHE A 314 -28.04 19.45 5.84
N ILE A 315 -27.48 19.86 6.99
CA ILE A 315 -28.19 20.66 8.00
C ILE A 315 -27.35 21.88 8.40
N PHE A 316 -27.28 22.91 7.56
CA PHE A 316 -26.73 24.22 7.95
C PHE A 316 -27.44 25.35 7.19
N PRO A 317 -27.51 26.57 7.76
CA PRO A 317 -28.05 27.73 7.05
C PRO A 317 -27.29 28.00 5.75
N GLU A 318 -28.05 28.35 4.72
CA GLU A 318 -27.76 28.45 3.29
C GLU A 318 -26.51 29.27 2.85
N SER A 319 -25.76 29.86 3.78
CA SER A 319 -24.71 30.84 3.45
C SER A 319 -23.28 30.29 3.36
N GLU A 320 -23.00 29.05 3.79
CA GLU A 320 -21.63 28.52 3.83
C GLU A 320 -21.43 27.25 2.99
N LYS A 321 -20.41 27.28 2.13
CA LYS A 321 -19.91 26.09 1.43
C LYS A 321 -19.13 25.25 2.44
N PHE A 322 -19.58 24.02 2.68
CA PHE A 322 -18.80 23.04 3.43
C PHE A 322 -18.32 21.93 2.49
N ALA A 323 -17.17 21.33 2.80
CA ALA A 323 -16.66 20.15 2.13
C ALA A 323 -16.20 19.15 3.19
N GLU A 324 -16.62 17.90 3.07
CA GLU A 324 -16.32 16.89 4.07
C GLU A 324 -16.02 15.52 3.49
N LYS A 325 -15.05 14.85 4.10
CA LYS A 325 -14.72 13.45 3.83
C LYS A 325 -15.24 12.60 4.99
N ILE A 326 -15.96 11.52 4.70
CA ILE A 326 -16.40 10.54 5.70
C ILE A 326 -15.93 9.17 5.27
N ILE A 327 -15.44 8.40 6.22
CA ILE A 327 -15.12 7.00 6.00
C ILE A 327 -16.28 6.15 6.49
N VAL A 328 -16.74 5.26 5.64
CA VAL A 328 -17.59 4.13 6.00
C VAL A 328 -16.69 2.94 6.27
N LYS A 329 -16.89 2.28 7.41
CA LYS A 329 -16.24 1.03 7.79
C LYS A 329 -17.17 -0.14 7.45
N PHE A 330 -16.58 -1.20 6.93
CA PHE A 330 -17.23 -2.48 6.74
C PHE A 330 -16.75 -3.39 7.85
N LEU A 331 -17.70 -3.94 8.63
CA LEU A 331 -17.38 -4.74 9.81
C LEU A 331 -17.89 -6.16 9.67
N SER A 332 -17.19 -7.11 10.28
CA SER A 332 -17.66 -8.48 10.50
C SER A 332 -17.19 -8.92 11.88
N ALA A 333 -18.11 -9.44 12.71
CA ALA A 333 -17.82 -9.81 14.10
C ALA A 333 -17.13 -8.70 14.93
N GLY A 334 -17.40 -7.43 14.61
CA GLY A 334 -16.79 -6.26 15.27
C GLY A 334 -15.42 -5.83 14.72
N GLU A 335 -14.81 -6.59 13.80
CA GLU A 335 -13.54 -6.23 13.16
C GLU A 335 -13.75 -5.46 11.87
N VAL A 336 -12.87 -4.49 11.57
CA VAL A 336 -12.92 -3.72 10.32
C VAL A 336 -12.28 -4.53 9.19
N ILE A 337 -13.12 -5.06 8.30
CA ILE A 337 -12.70 -5.87 7.14
C ILE A 337 -12.51 -5.04 5.87
N GLY A 338 -12.93 -3.77 5.86
CA GLY A 338 -12.78 -2.88 4.72
C GLY A 338 -13.29 -1.48 5.00
N SER A 339 -13.11 -0.58 4.05
CA SER A 339 -13.59 0.79 4.19
C SER A 339 -13.84 1.48 2.85
N ARG A 340 -14.64 2.54 2.86
CA ARG A 340 -14.91 3.39 1.69
C ARG A 340 -15.02 4.85 2.09
N ALA A 341 -14.32 5.71 1.36
CA ALA A 341 -14.44 7.16 1.54
C ALA A 341 -15.58 7.74 0.69
N PHE A 342 -16.33 8.65 1.30
CA PHE A 342 -17.35 9.49 0.66
C PHE A 342 -16.98 10.96 0.86
N TYR A 343 -17.22 11.77 -0.17
CA TYR A 343 -16.91 13.19 -0.19
C TYR A 343 -18.19 13.99 -0.43
N PHE A 344 -18.56 14.83 0.52
CA PHE A 344 -19.78 15.63 0.47
C PHE A 344 -19.44 17.11 0.38
N VAL A 345 -20.17 17.84 -0.45
CA VAL A 345 -20.11 19.30 -0.53
C VAL A 345 -21.51 19.85 -0.39
N GLY A 346 -21.73 20.78 0.53
CA GLY A 346 -23.01 21.46 0.69
C GLY A 346 -23.18 22.63 -0.24
N ARG A 347 -24.39 22.79 -0.74
CA ARG A 347 -24.86 24.04 -1.30
C ARG A 347 -26.28 24.33 -0.81
N ALA A 348 -26.59 25.61 -0.66
CA ALA A 348 -27.96 26.06 -0.58
C ALA A 348 -28.74 25.65 -1.83
N ASP A 349 -30.06 25.52 -1.68
CA ASP A 349 -30.95 25.33 -2.80
C ASP A 349 -30.96 26.61 -3.66
N ASP A 350 -30.07 26.70 -4.65
CA ASP A 350 -30.16 27.73 -5.68
C ASP A 350 -30.93 27.17 -6.88
N PRO A 351 -32.19 27.60 -7.12
CA PRO A 351 -33.02 27.12 -8.22
C PRO A 351 -32.42 27.42 -9.61
N SER A 352 -31.38 28.26 -9.71
CA SER A 352 -30.69 28.56 -10.97
C SER A 352 -29.49 27.66 -11.27
N THR A 353 -29.05 26.81 -10.33
CA THR A 353 -27.84 25.97 -10.48
C THR A 353 -28.07 24.47 -10.35
N ALA A 354 -29.32 24.01 -10.49
CA ALA A 354 -29.61 22.58 -10.63
C ALA A 354 -28.66 21.99 -11.69
N PRO A 355 -27.79 21.02 -11.32
CA PRO A 355 -26.82 20.51 -12.25
C PRO A 355 -27.56 19.92 -13.44
N PRO A 356 -27.13 20.17 -14.69
CA PRO A 356 -27.67 19.42 -15.81
C PRO A 356 -27.41 17.94 -15.50
N PHE A 357 -28.49 17.18 -15.40
CA PHE A 357 -28.41 15.74 -15.28
C PHE A 357 -27.57 15.20 -16.44
N GLY A 358 -26.39 14.65 -16.13
CA GLY A 358 -25.62 13.77 -17.00
C GLY A 358 -24.81 14.41 -18.13
N LYS A 359 -23.49 14.27 -18.05
CA LYS A 359 -22.70 13.59 -19.09
C LYS A 359 -21.68 12.68 -18.44
#